data_AF-A0A7S3FVW5-F1
#
_entry.id   AF-A0A7S3FVW5-F1
#
_cell.length_a   1.000
_cell.length_b   1.000
_cell.length_c   1.000
_cell.angle_alpha   90.00
_cell.angle_beta   90.00
_cell.angle_gamma   90.00
#
_symmetry.space_group_name_H-M   'P 1'
#
loop_
_entity.id
_entity.type
_entity.pdbx_description
1 polymer ?
#
loop_
_entity_poly.entity_id
_entity_poly.type
_entity_poly.pdbx_seq_one_letter_code
_entity_poly.pdbx_strand_id
1 'polypeptide(L)'
;AMCATRTSLLVALAVLLIAGAVSAGEFDHKSVSKYTDKDFKDNVSDGNVHFIKFFAPWCGHCKRLGPTWGQLGDAFSDHSVVKIASVDCTQHKTTCQNAGIRGYPTLKVFANGEEYKGHKGGRDLASLKSFIEDAAKDLTTETTE
;
A
#
# COMPACT_ATOMS: atom_id res chain seq x y z
N ALA A 1 57.26 -49.90 -17.78
CA ALA A 1 56.76 -50.10 -16.40
C ALA A 1 55.31 -49.61 -16.36
N MET A 2 54.40 -50.51 -16.03
CA MET A 2 52.96 -50.26 -15.92
C MET A 2 52.67 -49.58 -14.57
N CYS A 3 51.80 -48.59 -14.53
CA CYS A 3 51.13 -48.19 -13.30
C CYS A 3 49.66 -47.94 -13.62
N ALA A 4 48.83 -48.92 -13.25
CA ALA A 4 47.39 -48.83 -13.28
C ALA A 4 46.91 -48.74 -11.83
N THR A 5 46.17 -47.69 -11.46
CA THR A 5 45.25 -47.80 -10.33
C THR A 5 44.14 -46.74 -10.34
N ARG A 6 42.91 -47.27 -10.35
CA ARG A 6 41.72 -46.87 -9.57
C ARG A 6 40.85 -45.72 -10.10
N THR A 7 39.82 -46.16 -10.80
CA THR A 7 38.45 -45.64 -10.79
C THR A 7 37.95 -45.28 -9.38
N SER A 8 37.44 -44.06 -9.22
CA SER A 8 36.39 -43.74 -8.25
C SER A 8 35.49 -42.65 -8.84
N LEU A 9 34.29 -43.04 -9.26
CA LEU A 9 33.16 -42.13 -9.44
C LEU A 9 32.82 -41.53 -8.07
N LEU A 10 32.81 -40.20 -7.97
CA LEU A 10 31.98 -39.49 -7.01
C LEU A 10 31.19 -38.40 -7.76
N VAL A 11 29.89 -38.64 -7.81
CA VAL A 11 28.83 -37.71 -8.23
C VAL A 11 28.48 -36.85 -7.02
N ALA A 12 28.55 -35.53 -7.14
CA ALA A 12 27.76 -34.56 -6.36
C ALA A 12 27.91 -33.18 -7.02
N LEU A 13 27.01 -32.81 -7.94
CA LEU A 13 25.80 -31.99 -7.69
C LEU A 13 26.10 -30.62 -7.06
N ALA A 14 25.81 -29.55 -7.83
CA ALA A 14 25.21 -28.26 -7.48
C ALA A 14 25.66 -27.55 -6.18
N VAL A 15 25.88 -26.24 -6.15
CA VAL A 15 24.80 -25.23 -6.15
C VAL A 15 25.36 -23.90 -6.63
N LEU A 16 24.57 -23.26 -7.50
CA LEU A 16 24.81 -21.95 -8.09
C LEU A 16 24.95 -20.85 -7.01
N LEU A 17 26.08 -20.14 -7.01
CA LEU A 17 26.16 -18.80 -6.43
C LEU A 17 25.68 -17.77 -7.45
N ILE A 18 24.38 -17.83 -7.79
CA ILE A 18 23.73 -16.61 -8.28
C ILE A 18 23.47 -15.81 -7.02
N ALA A 19 24.35 -14.84 -6.75
CA ALA A 19 24.05 -13.73 -5.86
C ALA A 19 22.91 -12.93 -6.49
N GLY A 20 21.69 -13.43 -6.32
CA GLY A 20 20.49 -12.68 -6.65
C GLY A 20 20.47 -11.48 -5.72
N ALA A 21 20.61 -10.29 -6.28
CA ALA A 21 20.22 -9.08 -5.59
C ALA A 21 18.79 -9.28 -5.13
N VAL A 22 18.57 -9.40 -3.81
CA VAL A 22 17.25 -9.20 -3.23
C VAL A 22 16.97 -7.72 -3.44
N SER A 23 16.36 -7.40 -4.59
CA SER A 23 15.66 -6.15 -4.76
C SER A 23 14.68 -6.10 -3.59
N ALA A 24 14.87 -5.14 -2.69
CA ALA A 24 13.86 -4.75 -1.74
C ALA A 24 12.68 -4.23 -2.56
N GLY A 25 11.85 -5.15 -3.06
CA GLY A 25 10.70 -4.87 -3.87
C GLY A 25 9.74 -4.08 -3.00
N GLU A 26 9.68 -2.78 -3.26
CA GLU A 26 8.49 -1.98 -3.03
C GLU A 26 7.33 -2.82 -3.56
N PHE A 27 6.42 -3.25 -2.68
CA PHE A 27 5.18 -3.92 -3.07
C PHE A 27 4.32 -2.90 -3.81
N ASP A 28 4.63 -2.72 -5.09
CA ASP A 28 3.94 -1.84 -6.02
C ASP A 28 2.67 -2.57 -6.46
N HIS A 29 1.63 -2.53 -5.61
CA HIS A 29 0.32 -3.05 -5.96
C HIS A 29 -0.29 -2.09 -6.99
N LYS A 30 -0.43 -2.56 -8.24
CA LYS A 30 -1.00 -1.80 -9.36
C LYS A 30 -2.36 -1.18 -9.03
N SER A 31 -3.13 -1.80 -8.14
CA SER A 31 -4.47 -1.40 -7.73
C SER A 31 -4.52 -0.29 -6.67
N VAL A 32 -3.37 0.15 -6.13
CA VAL A 32 -3.29 1.27 -5.19
C VAL A 32 -2.84 2.53 -5.92
N SER A 33 -3.70 3.55 -5.92
CA SER A 33 -3.36 4.84 -6.54
C SER A 33 -2.28 5.58 -5.74
N LYS A 34 -1.36 6.25 -6.44
CA LYS A 34 -0.32 7.09 -5.82
C LYS A 34 -0.68 8.54 -6.00
N TYR A 35 -0.94 9.25 -4.91
CA TYR A 35 -1.26 10.68 -4.94
C TYR A 35 -0.05 11.53 -4.59
N THR A 36 0.03 12.68 -5.25
CA THR A 36 1.13 13.61 -5.18
C THR A 36 0.65 14.99 -4.74
N ASP A 37 1.58 15.89 -4.43
CA ASP A 37 1.25 17.30 -4.15
C ASP A 37 0.51 17.99 -5.32
N LYS A 38 0.63 17.47 -6.55
CA LYS A 38 0.01 18.08 -7.75
C LYS A 38 -1.43 17.65 -7.98
N ASP A 39 -1.75 16.40 -7.65
CA ASP A 39 -3.01 15.76 -8.03
C ASP A 39 -3.92 15.44 -6.84
N PHE A 40 -3.42 15.53 -5.60
CA PHE A 40 -4.17 15.10 -4.42
C PHE A 40 -5.55 15.77 -4.34
N LYS A 41 -5.58 17.10 -4.48
CA LYS A 41 -6.82 17.88 -4.36
C LYS A 41 -7.84 17.47 -5.43
N ASP A 42 -7.40 17.37 -6.68
CA ASP A 42 -8.29 17.01 -7.79
C ASP A 42 -8.82 15.58 -7.63
N ASN A 43 -7.94 14.66 -7.20
CA ASN A 43 -8.33 13.28 -6.92
C ASN A 43 -9.40 13.20 -5.83
N VAL A 44 -9.20 13.85 -4.68
CA VAL A 44 -10.16 13.73 -3.55
C VAL A 44 -11.46 14.52 -3.75
N SER A 45 -11.54 15.36 -4.80
CA SER A 45 -12.71 16.17 -5.15
C SER A 45 -13.53 15.57 -6.30
N ASP A 46 -13.22 14.36 -6.77
CA ASP A 46 -13.86 13.71 -7.93
C ASP A 46 -15.26 13.11 -7.64
N GLY A 47 -15.79 13.29 -6.43
CA GLY A 47 -17.08 12.73 -5.97
C GLY A 47 -16.98 11.29 -5.45
N ASN A 48 -15.79 10.69 -5.42
CA ASN A 48 -15.55 9.36 -4.85
C ASN A 48 -15.10 9.44 -3.37
N VAL A 49 -15.08 8.28 -2.73
CA VAL A 49 -14.58 8.10 -1.36
C VAL A 49 -13.16 7.53 -1.41
N HIS A 50 -12.19 8.28 -0.90
CA HIS A 50 -10.77 7.96 -0.99
C HIS A 50 -10.22 7.52 0.35
N PHE A 51 -9.79 6.26 0.47
CA PHE A 51 -9.07 5.79 1.65
C PHE A 51 -7.57 5.84 1.40
N ILE A 52 -6.88 6.71 2.13
CA ILE A 52 -5.51 7.12 1.83
C ILE A 52 -4.56 6.72 2.96
N LYS A 53 -3.48 6.02 2.60
CA LYS A 53 -2.35 5.74 3.49
C LYS A 53 -1.25 6.79 3.30
N PHE A 54 -1.04 7.61 4.33
CA PHE A 54 0.09 8.52 4.42
C PHE A 54 1.27 7.81 5.09
N PHE A 55 2.40 7.72 4.40
CA PHE A 55 3.53 6.90 4.85
C PHE A 55 4.89 7.54 4.56
N ALA A 56 5.93 6.87 5.05
CA ALA A 56 7.31 7.10 4.65
C ALA A 56 7.97 5.72 4.35
N PRO A 57 8.87 5.61 3.36
CA PRO A 57 9.41 4.32 2.93
C PRO A 57 10.30 3.65 3.99
N TRP A 58 10.97 4.44 4.83
CA TRP A 58 11.80 3.94 5.93
C TRP A 58 11.01 3.49 7.17
N CYS A 59 9.70 3.77 7.23
CA CYS A 59 8.86 3.46 8.39
C CYS A 59 8.54 1.96 8.48
N GLY A 60 9.04 1.28 9.52
CA GLY A 60 8.82 -0.15 9.74
C GLY A 60 7.34 -0.56 9.85
N HIS A 61 6.50 0.26 10.50
CA HIS A 61 5.05 0.04 10.57
C HIS A 61 4.37 0.12 9.20
N CYS A 62 4.86 1.01 8.35
CA CYS A 62 4.35 1.25 7.01
C CYS A 62 4.66 0.07 6.10
N LYS A 63 5.89 -0.45 6.18
CA LYS A 63 6.30 -1.66 5.46
C LYS A 63 5.48 -2.88 5.87
N ARG A 64 5.21 -3.05 7.17
CA ARG A 64 4.34 -4.16 7.65
C ARG A 64 2.90 -4.06 7.16
N LEU A 65 2.36 -2.85 7.03
CA LEU A 65 1.02 -2.62 6.50
C LEU A 65 0.95 -2.75 4.96
N GLY A 66 2.08 -2.61 4.26
CA GLY A 66 2.16 -2.62 2.80
C GLY A 66 1.37 -3.74 2.10
N PRO A 67 1.62 -5.03 2.44
CA PRO A 67 0.92 -6.15 1.82
C PRO A 67 -0.61 -6.11 2.03
N THR A 68 -1.07 -5.83 3.25
CA THR A 68 -2.51 -5.73 3.55
C THR A 68 -3.15 -4.55 2.81
N TRP A 69 -2.45 -3.41 2.72
CA TRP A 69 -2.92 -2.26 1.97
C TRP A 69 -3.06 -2.56 0.47
N GLY A 70 -2.14 -3.35 -0.06
CA GLY A 70 -2.21 -3.87 -1.42
C GLY A 70 -3.42 -4.77 -1.67
N GLN A 71 -3.65 -5.74 -0.78
CA GLN A 71 -4.83 -6.61 -0.84
C GLN A 71 -6.14 -5.82 -0.74
N LEU A 72 -6.15 -4.75 0.05
CA LEU A 72 -7.28 -3.83 0.11
C LEU A 72 -7.48 -3.11 -1.23
N GLY A 73 -6.40 -2.58 -1.83
CA GLY A 73 -6.45 -1.99 -3.17
C GLY A 73 -6.99 -2.95 -4.22
N ASP A 74 -6.53 -4.20 -4.22
CA ASP A 74 -7.02 -5.24 -5.13
C ASP A 74 -8.53 -5.52 -4.92
N ALA A 75 -8.98 -5.58 -3.66
CA ALA A 75 -10.39 -5.82 -3.33
C ALA A 75 -11.34 -4.68 -3.76
N PHE A 76 -10.84 -3.46 -3.92
CA PHE A 76 -11.62 -2.29 -4.34
C PHE A 76 -11.27 -1.79 -5.74
N SER A 77 -10.47 -2.55 -6.51
CA SER A 77 -9.98 -2.15 -7.83
C SER A 77 -11.10 -1.82 -8.82
N ASP A 78 -12.17 -2.62 -8.82
CA ASP A 78 -13.36 -2.44 -9.67
C ASP A 78 -14.51 -1.69 -8.96
N HIS A 79 -14.27 -1.13 -7.77
CA HIS A 79 -15.31 -0.41 -7.04
C HIS A 79 -15.58 0.96 -7.66
N SER A 80 -16.86 1.27 -7.92
CA SER A 80 -17.27 2.51 -8.56
C SER A 80 -16.99 3.73 -7.68
N VAL A 81 -17.37 3.66 -6.39
CA VAL A 81 -17.31 4.78 -5.44
C VAL A 81 -16.03 4.85 -4.59
N VAL A 82 -15.45 3.71 -4.16
CA VAL A 82 -14.32 3.71 -3.23
C VAL A 82 -13.00 3.59 -3.99
N LYS A 83 -12.01 4.42 -3.63
CA LYS A 83 -10.64 4.40 -4.16
C LYS A 83 -9.63 4.21 -3.03
N ILE A 84 -8.67 3.31 -3.24
CA ILE A 84 -7.58 3.05 -2.29
C ILE A 84 -6.31 3.71 -2.82
N ALA A 85 -5.72 4.58 -2.00
CA ALA A 85 -4.58 5.38 -2.42
C ALA A 85 -3.47 5.44 -1.35
N SER A 86 -2.31 5.97 -1.73
CA SER A 86 -1.18 6.22 -0.86
C SER A 86 -0.47 7.52 -1.21
N VAL A 87 0.09 8.18 -0.20
CA VAL A 87 0.92 9.38 -0.33
C VAL A 87 2.23 9.15 0.42
N ASP A 88 3.35 9.25 -0.29
CA ASP A 88 4.68 9.27 0.31
C ASP A 88 4.99 10.67 0.83
N CYS A 89 4.92 10.86 2.15
CA CYS A 89 5.15 12.14 2.79
C CYS A 89 6.60 12.61 2.80
N THR A 90 7.55 11.76 2.37
CA THR A 90 8.94 12.20 2.15
C THR A 90 9.09 13.00 0.86
N GLN A 91 8.21 12.74 -0.12
CA GLN A 91 8.19 13.39 -1.42
C GLN A 91 7.07 14.43 -1.55
N HIS A 92 5.94 14.21 -0.86
CA HIS A 92 4.72 15.02 -0.96
C HIS A 92 4.41 15.70 0.37
N LYS A 93 5.31 16.60 0.76
CA LYS A 93 5.31 17.22 2.09
C LYS A 93 4.12 18.16 2.27
N THR A 94 3.76 18.90 1.23
CA THR A 94 2.68 19.90 1.30
C THR A 94 1.34 19.22 1.56
N THR A 95 1.02 18.17 0.81
CA THR A 95 -0.18 17.36 1.04
C THR A 95 -0.21 16.79 2.45
N CYS A 96 0.90 16.20 2.93
CA CYS A 96 0.93 15.62 4.27
C CYS A 96 0.85 16.66 5.40
N GLN A 97 1.42 17.85 5.22
CA GLN A 97 1.29 18.95 6.17
C GLN A 97 -0.16 19.46 6.22
N ASN A 98 -0.77 19.69 5.07
CA ASN A 98 -2.16 20.15 4.98
C ASN A 98 -3.14 19.12 5.55
N ALA A 99 -2.88 17.83 5.33
CA ALA A 99 -3.64 16.73 5.92
C ALA A 99 -3.30 16.48 7.41
N GLY A 100 -2.47 17.31 8.05
CA GLY A 100 -2.16 17.23 9.47
C GLY A 100 -1.42 15.95 9.90
N ILE A 101 -0.62 15.36 9.01
CA ILE A 101 0.06 14.09 9.26
C ILE A 101 1.26 14.31 10.21
N ARG A 102 1.17 13.71 11.40
CA ARG A 102 2.19 13.83 12.46
C ARG A 102 2.97 12.54 12.74
N GLY A 103 2.57 11.44 12.12
CA GLY A 103 3.21 10.13 12.30
C GLY A 103 2.77 9.14 11.23
N TYR A 104 3.51 8.03 11.13
CA TYR A 104 3.31 7.06 10.06
C TYR A 104 3.09 5.63 10.58
N PRO A 105 2.26 4.82 9.89
CA PRO A 105 1.29 5.26 8.89
C PRO A 105 0.12 6.01 9.55
N THR A 106 -0.43 6.99 8.85
CA THR A 106 -1.73 7.61 9.18
C THR A 106 -2.70 7.27 8.06
N LEU A 107 -3.90 6.85 8.41
CA LEU A 107 -4.92 6.35 7.49
C LEU A 107 -6.15 7.26 7.59
N LYS A 108 -6.58 7.86 6.48
CA LYS A 108 -7.69 8.82 6.48
C LYS A 108 -8.58 8.63 5.26
N VAL A 109 -9.86 8.90 5.44
CA VAL A 109 -10.87 8.96 4.38
C VAL A 109 -11.06 10.41 3.98
N PHE A 110 -11.06 10.65 2.67
CA PHE A 110 -11.41 11.92 2.05
C PHE A 110 -12.60 11.73 1.11
N ALA A 111 -13.46 12.71 1.04
CA ALA A 111 -14.55 12.78 0.07
C ALA A 111 -14.90 14.24 -0.19
N ASN A 112 -15.31 14.57 -1.42
CA ASN A 112 -15.70 15.93 -1.82
C ASN A 112 -14.66 17.01 -1.48
N GLY A 113 -13.37 16.67 -1.54
CA GLY A 113 -12.25 17.58 -1.24
C GLY A 113 -11.91 17.73 0.24
N GLU A 114 -12.67 17.11 1.15
CA GLU A 114 -12.51 17.28 2.60
C GLU A 114 -12.14 15.97 3.30
N GLU A 115 -11.50 16.10 4.47
CA GLU A 115 -11.26 14.96 5.36
C GLU A 115 -12.56 14.55 6.05
N TYR A 116 -12.97 13.30 5.88
CA TYR A 116 -14.13 12.74 6.56
C TYR A 116 -13.75 12.15 7.93
N LYS A 117 -12.85 11.16 7.93
CA LYS A 117 -12.51 10.41 9.16
C LYS A 117 -11.16 9.72 9.11
N GLY A 118 -10.46 9.69 10.23
CA GLY A 118 -9.25 8.89 10.41
C GLY A 118 -9.54 7.47 10.91
N HIS A 119 -8.84 6.47 10.37
CA HIS A 119 -8.89 5.09 10.89
C HIS A 119 -7.91 4.89 12.05
N LYS A 120 -8.43 4.41 13.19
CA LYS A 120 -7.65 4.13 14.40
C LYS A 120 -7.74 2.66 14.84
N GLY A 121 -8.48 1.83 14.10
CA GLY A 121 -8.74 0.43 14.46
C GLY A 121 -7.68 -0.56 13.97
N GLY A 122 -8.09 -1.83 13.88
CA GLY A 122 -7.26 -2.93 13.38
C GLY A 122 -6.73 -2.67 11.97
N ARG A 123 -5.53 -3.21 11.69
CA ARG A 123 -4.81 -3.02 10.42
C ARG A 123 -4.74 -4.31 9.59
N ASP A 124 -5.48 -5.33 9.99
CA ASP A 124 -5.78 -6.50 9.17
C ASP A 124 -6.80 -6.14 8.07
N LEU A 125 -6.90 -7.00 7.05
CA LEU A 125 -7.72 -6.73 5.88
C LEU A 125 -9.21 -6.58 6.22
N ALA A 126 -9.75 -7.40 7.14
CA ALA A 126 -11.16 -7.38 7.50
C ALA A 126 -11.54 -6.07 8.20
N SER A 127 -10.71 -5.63 9.15
CA SER A 127 -10.88 -4.34 9.83
C SER A 127 -10.87 -3.15 8.85
N LEU A 128 -9.96 -3.17 7.88
CA LEU A 128 -9.86 -2.09 6.88
C LEU A 128 -11.03 -2.08 5.90
N LYS A 129 -11.48 -3.26 5.45
CA LYS A 129 -12.66 -3.41 4.59
C LYS A 129 -13.92 -2.87 5.26
N SER A 130 -14.21 -3.34 6.47
CA SER A 130 -15.37 -2.90 7.23
C SER A 130 -15.36 -1.38 7.42
N PHE A 131 -14.21 -0.82 7.83
CA PHE A 131 -14.09 0.62 8.04
C PHE A 131 -14.42 1.44 6.80
N ILE A 132 -13.89 1.07 5.62
CA ILE A 132 -14.12 1.86 4.41
C ILE A 132 -15.52 1.64 3.83
N GLU A 133 -16.09 0.44 3.98
CA GLU A 133 -17.47 0.17 3.57
C GLU A 133 -18.47 0.98 4.40
N ASP A 134 -18.24 1.09 5.71
CA ASP A 134 -19.11 1.87 6.58
C ASP A 134 -18.98 3.37 6.32
N ALA A 135 -17.75 3.86 6.15
CA ALA A 135 -17.53 5.26 5.75
C ALA A 135 -18.19 5.60 4.40
N ALA A 136 -18.13 4.68 3.43
CA ALA A 136 -18.77 4.87 2.12
C ALA A 136 -20.29 4.88 2.20
N LYS A 137 -20.90 4.03 3.05
CA LYS A 137 -22.35 4.05 3.30
C LYS A 137 -22.77 5.40 3.87
N ASP A 138 -22.12 5.85 4.95
CA ASP A 138 -22.44 7.12 5.62
C ASP A 138 -22.38 8.30 4.62
N LEU A 139 -21.29 8.39 3.86
CA LEU A 139 -21.07 9.46 2.87
C LEU A 139 -22.04 9.43 1.67
N THR A 140 -22.53 8.25 1.28
CA THR A 140 -23.49 8.14 0.17
C THR A 140 -24.94 8.38 0.62
N THR A 141 -25.25 8.18 1.90
CA THR A 141 -26.59 8.45 2.44
C THR A 141 -26.87 9.93 2.68
N GLU A 142 -25.85 10.74 2.96
CA GLU A 142 -26.02 12.18 3.26
C GLU A 142 -26.30 13.07 2.03
N THR A 143 -26.19 12.54 0.80
CA THR A 143 -26.42 13.34 -0.43
C THR A 143 -27.88 13.34 -0.91
N THR A 144 -28.81 12.71 -0.17
CA THR A 144 -30.24 12.59 -0.57
C THR A 144 -31.21 13.44 0.28
N GLU A 145 -30.72 14.30 1.18
CA GLU A 145 -31.56 15.23 1.97
C GLU A 145 -31.45 16.67 1.51
#